data_AF-A0A923TNA8-F1
#
_entry.id   AF-A0A923TNA8-F1
#
_cell.length_a   1.000
_cell.length_b   1.000
_cell.length_c   1.000
_cell.angle_alpha   90.00
_cell.angle_beta   90.00
_cell.angle_gamma   90.00
#
_symmetry.space_group_name_H-M   'P 1'
#
loop_
_entity.id
_entity.type
_entity.pdbx_description
1 polymer ?
#
loop_
_entity_poly.entity_id
_entity_poly.type
_entity_poly.pdbx_seq_one_letter_code
_entity_poly.pdbx_strand_id
1 'polypeptide(L)'
;YRKVYRDVIKPERVAELLILRADMPRSLHASLNEVVSNLAMVANDPSSETFRRAGKLRADLQYGRIDEILSTGLHAFLTQFLDRVNELGAHISRDFLVPATA
;
A
#
# COMPACT_ATOMS: atom_id res chain seq x y z
N TYR A 1 -13.60 -9.10 -11.52
CA TYR A 1 -14.90 -9.30 -10.84
C TYR A 1 -15.67 -10.50 -11.39
N ARG A 2 -16.25 -10.45 -12.61
CA ARG A 2 -17.02 -11.57 -13.23
C ARG A 2 -16.29 -12.92 -13.32
N LYS A 3 -14.95 -12.91 -13.33
CA LYS A 3 -14.08 -14.11 -13.31
C LYS A 3 -13.92 -14.75 -11.92
N VAL A 4 -14.23 -14.02 -10.84
CA VAL A 4 -13.96 -14.41 -9.44
C VAL A 4 -15.26 -14.53 -8.62
N TYR A 5 -16.23 -13.66 -8.87
CA TYR A 5 -17.52 -13.66 -8.19
C TYR A 5 -18.65 -13.71 -9.22
N ARG A 6 -19.39 -14.83 -9.20
CA ARG A 6 -20.47 -15.15 -10.13
C ARG A 6 -21.86 -14.75 -9.61
N ASP A 7 -21.95 -14.35 -8.34
CA ASP A 7 -23.17 -13.93 -7.66
C ASP A 7 -23.09 -12.49 -7.14
N VAL A 8 -24.26 -11.92 -6.87
CA VAL A 8 -24.61 -10.58 -6.32
C VAL A 8 -23.42 -9.81 -5.74
N ILE A 9 -23.22 -8.57 -6.22
CA ILE A 9 -22.11 -7.71 -5.81
C ILE A 9 -22.16 -7.45 -4.31
N LYS A 10 -21.21 -8.03 -3.58
CA LYS A 10 -21.02 -7.78 -2.15
C LYS A 10 -19.94 -6.72 -1.97
N PRO A 11 -20.25 -5.54 -1.38
CA PRO A 11 -19.28 -4.47 -1.18
C PRO A 11 -18.00 -4.92 -0.46
N GLU A 12 -18.12 -5.85 0.48
CA GLU A 12 -16.99 -6.37 1.27
C GLU A 12 -15.97 -7.08 0.38
N ARG A 13 -16.45 -7.89 -0.57
CA ARG A 13 -15.61 -8.61 -1.53
C ARG A 13 -14.93 -7.66 -2.52
N VAL A 14 -15.59 -6.56 -2.86
CA VAL A 14 -14.99 -5.52 -3.70
C VAL A 14 -13.88 -4.81 -2.94
N ALA A 15 -14.11 -4.45 -1.68
CA ALA A 15 -13.09 -3.84 -0.82
C ALA A 15 -11.87 -4.76 -0.65
N GLU A 16 -12.08 -6.04 -0.35
CA GLU A 16 -11.00 -7.02 -0.23
C GLU A 16 -10.16 -7.13 -1.51
N LEU A 17 -10.84 -7.22 -2.67
CA LEU A 17 -10.19 -7.27 -3.98
C LEU A 17 -9.34 -6.04 -4.28
N LEU A 18 -9.80 -4.84 -3.90
CA LEU A 18 -9.13 -3.59 -4.18
C LEU A 18 -8.05 -3.23 -3.14
N ILE A 19 -8.11 -3.79 -1.93
CA ILE A 19 -7.20 -3.42 -0.85
C ILE A 19 -6.13 -4.49 -0.63
N LEU A 20 -6.53 -5.73 -0.30
CA LEU A 20 -5.64 -6.75 0.26
C LEU A 20 -5.10 -7.74 -0.78
N ARG A 21 -5.78 -7.90 -1.92
CA ARG A 21 -5.43 -8.91 -2.93
C ARG A 21 -4.26 -8.48 -3.82
N ALA A 22 -3.07 -8.98 -3.54
CA ALA A 22 -1.86 -8.71 -4.34
C ALA A 22 -1.93 -9.27 -5.78
N ASP A 23 -2.79 -10.24 -6.05
CA ASP A 23 -3.00 -10.82 -7.39
C ASP A 23 -3.93 -9.97 -8.27
N MET A 24 -4.60 -8.97 -7.69
CA MET A 24 -5.42 -8.01 -8.43
C MET A 24 -4.59 -6.81 -8.88
N PRO A 25 -4.47 -6.56 -10.20
CA PRO A 25 -3.75 -5.39 -10.70
C PRO A 25 -4.36 -4.10 -10.14
N ARG A 26 -3.50 -3.19 -9.66
CA ARG A 26 -3.87 -1.92 -9.03
C ARG A 26 -4.66 -2.03 -7.72
N SER A 27 -4.69 -3.19 -7.08
CA SER A 27 -5.04 -3.19 -5.66
C SER A 27 -4.00 -2.37 -4.87
N LEU A 28 -4.37 -1.92 -3.67
CA LEU A 28 -3.43 -1.20 -2.81
C LEU A 28 -2.19 -2.06 -2.51
N HIS A 29 -2.40 -3.35 -2.23
CA HIS A 29 -1.31 -4.28 -1.96
C HIS A 29 -0.40 -4.47 -3.18
N ALA A 30 -0.96 -4.69 -4.37
CA ALA A 30 -0.17 -4.82 -5.59
C ALA A 30 0.64 -3.54 -5.89
N SER A 31 -0.01 -2.37 -5.81
CA SER A 31 0.63 -1.07 -6.02
C SER A 31 1.77 -0.83 -5.04
N LEU A 32 1.59 -1.22 -3.77
CA LEU A 32 2.62 -1.02 -2.75
C LEU A 32 3.77 -2.03 -2.87
N ASN A 33 3.52 -3.24 -3.38
CA ASN A 33 4.58 -4.17 -3.76
C ASN A 33 5.48 -3.56 -4.84
N GLU A 34 4.89 -2.92 -5.85
CA GLU A 34 5.64 -2.21 -6.90
C GLU A 34 6.47 -1.06 -6.32
N VAL A 35 5.90 -0.25 -5.40
CA VAL A 35 6.64 0.82 -4.72
C VAL A 35 7.84 0.27 -3.95
N VAL A 36 7.67 -0.78 -3.15
CA VAL A 36 8.77 -1.40 -2.40
C VAL A 36 9.82 -1.99 -3.35
N SER A 37 9.40 -2.61 -4.45
CA SER A 37 10.31 -3.12 -5.48
C SER A 37 11.12 -2.01 -6.13
N ASN A 38 10.48 -0.88 -6.46
CA ASN A 38 11.16 0.28 -7.03
C ASN A 38 12.16 0.88 -6.05
N LEU A 39 11.77 1.02 -4.78
CA LEU A 39 12.67 1.48 -3.72
C LEU A 39 13.87 0.56 -3.57
N ALA A 40 13.70 -0.77 -3.65
CA ALA A 40 14.82 -1.71 -3.57
C ALA A 40 15.82 -1.54 -4.73
N MET A 41 15.38 -1.06 -5.90
CA MET A 41 16.25 -0.82 -7.06
C MET A 41 17.02 0.50 -6.96
N VAL A 42 16.45 1.52 -6.30
CA VAL A 42 17.05 2.87 -6.25
C VAL A 42 17.70 3.20 -4.91
N ALA A 43 17.38 2.47 -3.84
CA ALA A 43 17.93 2.69 -2.52
C ALA A 43 19.42 2.32 -2.48
N ASN A 44 20.25 3.28 -2.10
CA ASN A 44 21.65 3.03 -1.74
C ASN A 44 21.79 2.32 -0.38
N ASP A 45 20.80 2.48 0.49
CA ASP A 45 20.77 1.88 1.84
C ASP A 45 19.41 1.18 2.12
N PRO A 46 19.39 -0.16 2.19
CA PRO A 46 18.21 -0.93 2.57
C PRO A 46 17.72 -0.69 4.00
N SER A 47 18.57 -0.12 4.88
CA SER A 47 18.23 0.23 6.26
C SER A 47 17.64 1.63 6.41
N SER A 48 17.47 2.36 5.30
CA SER A 48 16.85 3.69 5.30
C SER A 48 15.46 3.70 5.91
N GLU A 49 15.12 4.81 6.55
CA GLU A 49 13.80 5.00 7.17
C GLU A 49 12.67 4.90 6.14
N THR A 50 12.93 5.35 4.91
CA THR A 50 12.01 5.26 3.78
C THR A 50 11.69 3.80 3.44
N PHE A 51 12.71 2.94 3.36
CA PHE A 51 12.51 1.51 3.09
C PHE A 51 11.75 0.83 4.24
N ARG A 52 12.09 1.15 5.49
CA ARG A 52 11.40 0.63 6.68
C ARG A 52 9.91 1.01 6.69
N ARG A 53 9.57 2.26 6.36
CA ARG A 53 8.18 2.75 6.31
C ARG A 53 7.37 2.11 5.18
N ALA A 54 7.97 1.98 3.99
CA ALA A 54 7.34 1.29 2.87
C ALA A 54 7.08 -0.18 3.20
N GLY A 55 8.06 -0.87 3.80
CA GLY A 55 7.93 -2.25 4.27
C GLY A 55 6.83 -2.42 5.32
N LYS A 56 6.73 -1.50 6.28
CA LYS A 56 5.65 -1.51 7.28
C LYS A 56 4.27 -1.37 6.64
N LEU A 57 4.09 -0.40 5.75
CA LEU A 57 2.82 -0.18 5.06
C LEU A 57 2.42 -1.41 4.21
N ARG A 58 3.41 -2.06 3.58
CA ARG A 58 3.21 -3.31 2.83
C ARG A 58 2.80 -4.45 3.74
N ALA A 59 3.45 -4.62 4.88
CA ALA A 59 3.12 -5.65 5.85
C ALA A 59 1.68 -5.50 6.36
N ASP A 60 1.23 -4.27 6.62
CA ASP A 60 -0.15 -4.02 7.07
C ASP A 60 -1.19 -4.45 6.03
N LEU A 61 -0.89 -4.32 4.73
CA LEU A 61 -1.75 -4.84 3.66
C LEU A 61 -1.62 -6.36 3.49
N GLN A 62 -0.42 -6.92 3.71
CA GLN A 62 -0.16 -8.34 3.56
C GLN A 62 -0.82 -9.19 4.65
N TYR A 63 -0.82 -8.68 5.89
CA TYR A 63 -1.33 -9.39 7.07
C TYR A 63 -2.66 -8.82 7.57
N GLY A 64 -3.17 -7.76 6.95
CA GLY A 64 -4.47 -7.17 7.28
C GLY A 64 -5.63 -8.10 6.98
N ARG A 65 -6.69 -7.99 7.78
CA ARG A 65 -7.94 -8.75 7.60
C ARG A 65 -9.06 -7.83 7.17
N ILE A 66 -9.84 -8.26 6.18
CA ILE A 66 -10.93 -7.43 5.66
C ILE A 66 -12.00 -7.15 6.73
N ASP A 67 -12.30 -8.12 7.59
CA ASP A 67 -13.30 -7.96 8.65
C ASP A 67 -12.91 -6.86 9.66
N GLU A 68 -11.62 -6.73 9.98
CA GLU A 68 -11.08 -5.69 10.88
C GLU A 68 -11.14 -4.31 10.24
N ILE A 69 -10.81 -4.22 8.95
CA ILE A 69 -10.91 -2.99 8.16
C ILE A 69 -12.36 -2.51 8.09
N LEU A 70 -13.30 -3.42 7.83
CA LEU A 70 -14.72 -3.11 7.77
C LEU A 70 -15.29 -2.76 9.15
N SER A 71 -14.85 -3.44 10.22
CA SER A 71 -15.20 -3.12 11.60
C SER A 71 -14.77 -1.71 12.02
N THR A 72 -13.58 -1.27 11.58
CA THR A 72 -13.06 0.08 11.86
C THR A 72 -13.75 1.14 10.99
N GLY A 73 -14.23 0.73 9.81
CA GLY A 73 -14.85 1.59 8.82
C GLY A 73 -13.92 1.84 7.64
N LEU A 74 -14.42 1.56 6.43
CA LEU A 74 -13.63 1.61 5.20
C LEU A 74 -13.05 3.01 4.92
N HIS A 75 -13.84 4.06 5.14
CA HIS A 75 -13.39 5.44 4.92
C HIS A 75 -12.28 5.82 5.89
N ALA A 76 -12.42 5.50 7.18
CA ALA A 76 -11.40 5.77 8.19
C ALA A 76 -10.07 5.08 7.86
N PHE A 77 -10.13 3.80 7.47
CA PHE A 77 -8.96 3.06 7.02
C PHE A 77 -8.29 3.72 5.80
N LEU A 78 -9.07 4.08 4.77
CA LEU A 78 -8.52 4.68 3.55
C LEU A 78 -7.91 6.06 3.80
N THR A 79 -8.52 6.88 4.64
CA THR A 79 -7.97 8.19 5.04
C THR A 79 -6.62 8.01 5.73
N GLN A 80 -6.54 7.12 6.73
CA GLN A 80 -5.28 6.84 7.41
C GLN A 80 -4.22 6.23 6.46
N PHE A 81 -4.64 5.39 5.53
CA PHE A 81 -3.76 4.82 4.52
C PHE A 81 -3.18 5.91 3.62
N LEU A 82 -4.00 6.85 3.15
CA LEU A 82 -3.57 7.98 2.34
C LEU A 82 -2.57 8.87 3.08
N ASP A 83 -2.80 9.17 4.35
CA ASP A 83 -1.87 9.95 5.17
C ASP A 83 -0.48 9.30 5.23
N ARG A 84 -0.44 7.98 5.44
CA ARG A 84 0.81 7.20 5.49
C ARG A 84 1.50 7.13 4.13
N VAL A 85 0.76 7.05 3.03
CA VAL A 85 1.30 7.12 1.68
C VAL A 85 1.89 8.51 1.41
N ASN A 86 1.21 9.59 1.84
CA ASN A 86 1.71 10.95 1.69
C ASN A 86 2.99 11.18 2.48
N GLU A 87 3.06 10.68 3.72
CA GLU A 87 4.30 10.69 4.51
C GLU A 87 5.43 9.95 3.78
N LEU A 88 5.16 8.74 3.27
CA LEU A 88 6.14 7.96 2.51
C LEU A 88 6.60 8.73 1.27
N GLY A 89 5.69 9.36 0.52
CA GLY A 89 6.03 10.19 -0.64
C GLY A 89 6.93 11.38 -0.28
N ALA A 90 6.70 12.04 0.85
CA ALA A 90 7.56 13.11 1.33
C ALA A 90 8.98 12.61 1.68
N HIS A 91 9.07 11.43 2.29
CA HIS A 91 10.35 10.76 2.56
C HIS A 91 11.09 10.39 1.27
N ILE A 92 10.41 9.78 0.30
CA ILE A 92 10.99 9.46 -1.01
C ILE A 92 11.51 10.72 -1.70
N SER A 93 10.73 11.81 -1.68
CA SER A 93 11.14 13.07 -2.28
C SER A 93 12.44 13.60 -1.65
N ARG A 94 12.54 13.59 -0.32
CA ARG A 94 13.75 14.03 0.39
C ARG A 94 14.97 13.16 0.10
N ASP A 95 14.79 11.85 0.11
CA ASP A 95 15.92 10.90 0.03
C ASP A 95 16.43 10.70 -1.40
N PHE A 96 15.57 10.91 -2.41
CA PHE A 96 15.90 10.57 -3.81
C PHE A 96 15.78 11.72 -4.82
N LEU A 97 15.03 12.79 -4.52
CA LEU A 97 14.70 13.83 -5.49
C LEU A 97 15.25 15.22 -5.13
N VAL A 98 15.64 15.46 -3.88
CA VAL A 98 16.32 16.71 -3.49
C VAL A 98 17.79 16.60 -3.88
N PRO A 99 18.38 17.57 -4.61
CA PRO A 99 19.79 17.54 -4.95
C PRO A 99 20.62 17.49 -3.68
N ALA A 100 21.58 16.55 -3.60
CA ALA A 100 22.63 16.63 -2.60
C ALA A 100 23.35 17.97 -2.82
N THR A 101 23.17 18.92 -1.91
CA THR A 101 23.90 20.20 -1.96
C THR A 101 25.38 19.88 -1.98
N ALA A 102 26.04 20.25 -3.08
CA ALA A 102 27.47 20.15 -3.29
C ALA A 102 28.25 21.06 -2.34
#